data_AF-A0A7J7Q776-F1
#
_entry.id   AF-A0A7J7Q776-F1
#
_cell.length_a   1.000
_cell.length_b   1.000
_cell.length_c   1.000
_cell.angle_alpha   90.00
_cell.angle_beta   90.00
_cell.angle_gamma   90.00
#
_symmetry.space_group_name_H-M   'P 1'
#
loop_
_entity.id
_entity.type
_entity.pdbx_description
1 polymer ?
#
loop_
_entity_poly.entity_id
_entity_poly.type
_entity_poly.pdbx_seq_one_letter_code
_entity_poly.pdbx_strand_id
1 'polypeptide(L)'
;MSQSPASSSWAACRPSTSCVSTNSFMSPAQYLPPWSFAPTQQETAFRNLLGQLEELHATVLSTNTAGADGELDVLAQLPSSRGSSRSSSYDTVQIKLRADGVALFKSEAARNTPDPPFCLTPGCISGPGNRQRMERLRDALGWTVLETDEDKQWVQILLH
;
A
#
# COMPACT_ATOMS: atom_id res chain seq x y z
N MET A 1 1.24 21.82 25.70
CA MET A 1 0.79 20.41 25.71
C MET A 1 1.22 19.77 24.40
N SER A 2 2.44 19.25 24.36
CA SER A 2 3.01 18.61 23.17
C SER A 2 2.53 17.17 23.09
N GLN A 3 1.76 16.84 22.05
CA GLN A 3 1.40 15.45 21.76
C GLN A 3 2.59 14.79 21.06
N SER A 4 3.18 13.79 21.72
CA SER A 4 4.11 12.85 21.10
C SER A 4 3.40 12.10 19.96
N PRO A 5 4.00 11.96 18.76
CA PRO A 5 3.43 11.09 17.74
C PRO A 5 3.55 9.64 18.23
N ALA A 6 2.39 9.03 18.47
CA ALA A 6 2.26 7.64 18.84
C ALA A 6 3.01 6.75 17.85
N SER A 7 3.72 5.76 18.40
CA SER A 7 4.29 4.62 17.70
C SER A 7 3.42 4.20 16.51
N SER A 8 4.01 4.16 15.31
CA SER A 8 3.39 3.73 14.06
C SER A 8 3.05 2.23 14.11
N SER A 9 2.05 1.85 14.89
CA SER A 9 1.55 0.48 14.91
C SER A 9 1.07 0.14 13.50
N TRP A 10 1.73 -0.83 12.87
CA TRP A 10 1.39 -1.40 11.57
C TRP A 10 0.05 -2.15 11.67
N ALA A 11 -1.04 -1.41 11.84
CA ALA A 11 -2.35 -1.97 12.12
C ALA A 11 -2.95 -2.57 10.84
N ALA A 12 -3.43 -3.82 10.93
CA ALA A 12 -4.12 -4.50 9.84
C ALA A 12 -5.31 -3.67 9.29
N CYS A 13 -5.63 -3.88 8.01
CA CYS A 13 -6.83 -3.31 7.42
C CYS A 13 -8.08 -3.76 8.19
N ARG A 14 -8.96 -2.82 8.52
CA ARG A 14 -10.23 -3.17 9.15
C ARG A 14 -11.13 -3.89 8.13
N PRO A 15 -11.89 -4.92 8.54
CA PRO A 15 -12.91 -5.48 7.67
C PRO A 15 -13.94 -4.40 7.31
N SER A 16 -14.49 -4.45 6.10
CA SER A 16 -15.43 -3.46 5.52
C SER A 16 -14.87 -2.06 5.18
N THR A 17 -13.57 -1.81 5.29
CA THR A 17 -12.92 -0.61 4.73
C THR A 17 -12.31 -0.90 3.36
N SER A 18 -12.24 0.12 2.50
CA SER A 18 -11.46 0.05 1.25
C SER A 18 -9.98 0.20 1.58
N CYS A 19 -9.38 -0.84 2.16
CA CYS A 19 -7.99 -0.88 2.57
C CYS A 19 -7.28 -2.07 1.92
N VAL A 20 -6.04 -1.87 1.49
CA VAL A 20 -5.16 -2.90 0.93
C VAL A 20 -3.85 -2.89 1.68
N SER A 21 -3.38 -4.05 2.13
CA SER A 21 -2.12 -4.16 2.87
C SER A 21 -1.44 -5.49 2.64
N THR A 22 -0.12 -5.49 2.84
CA THR A 22 0.73 -6.69 2.89
C THR A 22 0.56 -7.52 4.16
N ASN A 23 -0.28 -7.08 5.11
CA ASN A 23 -0.55 -7.78 6.38
C ASN A 23 -2.03 -8.19 6.55
N SER A 24 -2.81 -8.25 5.47
CA SER A 24 -4.23 -8.62 5.51
C SER A 24 -4.41 -10.14 5.41
N PHE A 25 -4.37 -10.87 6.53
CA PHE A 25 -4.44 -12.34 6.54
C PHE A 25 -5.86 -12.92 6.33
N MET A 26 -6.92 -12.17 6.66
CA MET A 26 -8.31 -12.70 6.69
C MET A 26 -9.25 -12.12 5.62
N SER A 27 -8.73 -11.31 4.70
CA SER A 27 -9.52 -10.66 3.65
C SER A 27 -8.72 -10.67 2.34
N PRO A 28 -8.89 -11.69 1.47
CA PRO A 28 -8.11 -11.80 0.23
C PRO A 28 -8.24 -10.57 -0.69
N ALA A 29 -9.41 -9.91 -0.68
CA ALA A 29 -9.63 -8.68 -1.43
C ALA A 29 -8.84 -7.46 -0.90
N GLN A 30 -8.37 -7.53 0.35
CA GLN A 30 -7.59 -6.50 1.05
C GLN A 30 -6.11 -6.88 1.16
N TYR A 31 -5.70 -8.04 0.65
CA TYR A 31 -4.31 -8.48 0.62
C TYR A 31 -3.68 -8.13 -0.73
N LEU A 32 -2.47 -7.58 -0.67
CA LEU A 32 -1.54 -7.60 -1.78
C LEU A 32 -0.20 -8.12 -1.28
N PRO A 33 0.53 -8.90 -2.08
CA PRO A 33 1.83 -9.40 -1.69
C PRO A 33 2.83 -8.25 -1.48
N PRO A 34 3.83 -8.44 -0.59
CA PRO A 34 4.96 -7.53 -0.45
C PRO A 34 5.65 -7.27 -1.78
N TRP A 35 6.36 -6.15 -1.88
CA TRP A 35 7.17 -5.84 -3.05
C TRP A 35 8.64 -6.06 -2.78
N SER A 36 9.39 -6.40 -3.81
CA SER A 36 10.84 -6.44 -3.81
C SER A 36 11.38 -5.25 -4.58
N PHE A 37 12.27 -4.50 -3.94
CA PHE A 37 13.04 -3.43 -4.57
C PHE A 37 14.48 -3.87 -4.89
N ALA A 38 14.84 -5.13 -4.63
CA ALA A 38 16.13 -5.69 -5.02
C ALA A 38 16.30 -5.64 -6.55
N PRO A 39 17.51 -5.33 -7.06
CA PRO A 39 18.79 -5.20 -6.36
C PRO A 39 19.09 -3.78 -5.84
N THR A 40 18.10 -2.87 -5.82
CA THR A 40 18.31 -1.48 -5.43
C THR A 40 18.60 -1.38 -3.92
N GLN A 41 19.55 -0.53 -3.53
CA GLN A 41 19.82 -0.28 -2.10
C GLN A 41 18.65 0.45 -1.45
N GLN A 42 18.38 0.14 -0.18
CA GLN A 42 17.23 0.65 0.59
C GLN A 42 17.10 2.19 0.55
N GLU A 43 18.21 2.92 0.70
CA GLU A 43 18.21 4.39 0.64
C GLU A 43 17.85 4.94 -0.74
N THR A 44 18.35 4.30 -1.80
CA THR A 44 18.04 4.68 -3.18
C THR A 44 16.59 4.35 -3.50
N ALA A 45 16.09 3.19 -3.05
CA ALA A 45 14.69 2.82 -3.17
C ALA A 45 13.78 3.82 -2.44
N PHE A 46 14.19 4.28 -1.25
CA PHE A 46 13.49 5.32 -0.50
C PHE A 46 13.45 6.66 -1.23
N ARG A 47 14.58 7.11 -1.79
CA ARG A 47 14.62 8.34 -2.61
C ARG A 47 13.73 8.24 -3.85
N ASN A 48 13.79 7.11 -4.55
CA ASN A 48 12.94 6.86 -5.72
C ASN A 48 11.45 6.85 -5.35
N LEU A 49 11.12 6.26 -4.19
CA LEU A 49 9.76 6.28 -3.65
C LEU A 49 9.27 7.70 -3.39
N LEU A 50 10.09 8.55 -2.76
CA LEU A 50 9.72 9.95 -2.51
C LEU A 50 9.52 10.71 -3.82
N GLY A 51 10.39 10.52 -4.82
CA GLY A 51 10.23 11.14 -6.14
C GLY A 51 8.94 10.72 -6.84
N GLN A 52 8.60 9.43 -6.80
CA GLN A 52 7.35 8.92 -7.38
C GLN A 52 6.11 9.42 -6.63
N LEU A 53 6.19 9.54 -5.30
CA LEU A 53 5.09 10.14 -4.51
C LEU A 53 4.89 11.61 -4.87
N GLU A 54 5.96 12.37 -5.12
CA GLU A 54 5.88 13.76 -5.57
C GLU A 54 5.25 13.87 -6.98
N GLU A 55 5.64 13.00 -7.91
CA GLU A 55 5.03 12.92 -9.25
C GLU A 55 3.53 12.62 -9.20
N LEU A 56 3.08 11.86 -8.21
CA LEU A 56 1.67 11.55 -7.96
C LEU A 56 0.93 12.64 -7.16
N HIS A 57 1.57 13.80 -6.91
CA HIS A 57 1.06 14.90 -6.10
C HIS A 57 0.67 14.45 -4.67
N ALA A 58 1.40 13.48 -4.12
CA ALA A 58 1.18 13.03 -2.75
C ALA A 58 1.72 14.06 -1.75
N THR A 59 1.01 14.24 -0.64
CA THR A 59 1.49 15.01 0.51
C THR A 59 2.15 14.06 1.50
N VAL A 60 3.46 14.14 1.66
CA VAL A 60 4.20 13.34 2.65
C VAL A 60 3.92 13.91 4.04
N LEU A 61 3.27 13.11 4.89
CA LEU A 61 2.91 13.50 6.25
C LEU A 61 4.04 13.26 7.25
N SER A 62 4.75 12.14 7.07
CA SER A 62 5.85 11.74 7.96
C SER A 62 6.81 10.81 7.23
N THR A 63 8.09 10.99 7.50
CA THR A 63 9.14 10.05 7.14
C THR A 63 9.88 9.65 8.41
N ASN A 64 10.17 8.37 8.56
CA ASN A 64 11.05 7.87 9.62
C ASN A 64 12.24 7.18 8.97
N THR A 65 13.40 7.79 9.07
CA THR A 65 14.66 7.22 8.58
C THR A 65 15.48 6.55 9.68
N ALA A 66 14.95 6.50 10.91
CA ALA A 66 15.57 5.92 12.09
C ALA A 66 14.64 4.88 12.75
N GLY A 67 13.99 4.05 11.91
CA GLY A 67 13.14 2.96 12.39
C GLY A 67 13.91 2.00 13.31
N ALA A 68 13.16 1.31 14.18
CA ALA A 68 13.71 0.51 15.28
C ALA A 68 14.67 -0.62 14.85
N ASP A 69 14.74 -0.97 13.56
CA ASP A 69 15.56 -2.06 13.03
C ASP A 69 16.27 -1.68 11.71
N GLY A 70 16.54 -0.38 11.50
CA GLY A 70 17.07 0.13 10.22
C GLY A 70 16.01 0.18 9.11
N GLU A 71 14.73 0.12 9.48
CA GLU A 71 13.61 0.29 8.55
C GLU A 71 13.42 1.77 8.20
N LEU A 72 13.02 2.03 6.95
CA LEU A 72 12.63 3.36 6.47
C LEU A 72 11.13 3.39 6.24
N ASP A 73 10.41 4.27 6.92
CA ASP A 73 8.96 4.40 6.82
C ASP A 73 8.58 5.71 6.12
N VAL A 74 7.55 5.65 5.28
CA VAL A 74 6.90 6.81 4.67
C VAL A 74 5.40 6.72 4.93
N LEU A 75 4.82 7.81 5.43
CA LEU A 75 3.38 8.04 5.49
C LEU A 75 3.04 9.21 4.56
N ALA A 76 2.20 8.97 3.57
CA ALA A 76 1.79 9.96 2.59
C ALA A 76 0.26 9.93 2.35
N GLN A 77 -0.27 11.06 1.91
CA GLN A 77 -1.64 11.22 1.44
C GLN A 77 -1.66 11.42 -0.06
N LEU A 78 -2.31 10.52 -0.79
CA LEU A 78 -2.51 10.67 -2.22
C LEU A 78 -3.88 11.30 -2.50
N PRO A 79 -3.98 12.23 -3.46
CA PRO A 79 -5.27 12.72 -3.92
C PRO A 79 -6.08 11.54 -4.49
N SER A 80 -7.30 11.34 -3.99
CA SER A 80 -8.15 10.29 -4.54
C SER A 80 -8.54 10.65 -5.98
N SER A 81 -8.48 9.66 -6.88
CA SER A 81 -8.83 9.84 -8.29
C SER A 81 -10.33 10.16 -8.53
N ARG A 82 -11.15 10.14 -7.48
CA ARG A 82 -12.61 10.38 -7.54
C ARG A 82 -13.04 11.74 -6.97
N GLY A 83 -12.14 12.72 -6.92
CA GLY A 83 -12.46 14.08 -6.51
C GLY A 83 -13.45 14.77 -7.45
N SER A 84 -14.74 14.55 -7.27
CA SER A 84 -15.79 15.42 -7.82
C SER A 84 -15.80 16.73 -7.03
N SER A 85 -14.99 17.71 -7.42
CA SER A 85 -15.04 19.17 -7.18
C SER A 85 -15.38 19.75 -5.77
N ARG A 86 -15.79 19.00 -4.76
CA ARG A 86 -16.39 19.52 -3.51
C ARG A 86 -15.92 18.83 -2.23
N SER A 87 -15.13 17.76 -2.31
CA SER A 87 -14.45 17.19 -1.13
C SER A 87 -13.10 16.62 -1.55
N SER A 88 -12.01 17.24 -1.10
CA SER A 88 -10.64 16.74 -1.24
C SER A 88 -10.51 15.44 -0.42
N SER A 89 -10.89 14.32 -1.03
CA SER A 89 -10.77 13.01 -0.43
C SER A 89 -9.34 12.53 -0.69
N TYR A 90 -8.59 12.23 0.37
CA TYR A 90 -7.21 11.77 0.31
C TYR A 90 -7.12 10.33 0.78
N ASP A 91 -6.41 9.50 0.03
CA ASP A 91 -6.09 8.14 0.45
C ASP A 91 -4.81 8.17 1.27
N THR A 92 -4.77 7.43 2.37
CA THR A 92 -3.57 7.34 3.20
C THR A 92 -2.75 6.13 2.78
N VAL A 93 -1.48 6.35 2.46
CA VAL A 93 -0.52 5.30 2.10
C VAL A 93 0.63 5.31 3.07
N GLN A 94 0.92 4.13 3.63
CA GLN A 94 2.06 3.88 4.48
C GLN A 94 2.92 2.80 3.82
N ILE A 95 4.21 3.07 3.63
CA ILE A 95 5.17 2.13 3.05
C ILE A 95 6.34 2.01 4.00
N LYS A 96 6.78 0.78 4.26
CA LYS A 96 7.97 0.47 5.02
C LYS A 96 8.95 -0.29 4.15
N LEU A 97 10.20 0.15 4.18
CA LEU A 97 11.30 -0.49 3.49
C LEU A 97 12.16 -1.19 4.52
N ARG A 98 12.24 -2.50 4.42
CA ARG A 98 13.12 -3.34 5.24
C ARG A 98 14.50 -3.42 4.61
N ALA A 99 15.51 -3.63 5.43
CA ALA A 99 16.90 -3.71 4.98
C ALA A 99 17.18 -4.93 4.08
N ASP A 100 16.30 -5.93 4.08
CA ASP A 100 16.41 -7.18 3.29
C ASP A 100 15.91 -7.04 1.83
N GLY A 101 15.53 -5.84 1.39
CA GLY A 101 15.06 -5.61 0.02
C GLY A 101 13.54 -5.68 -0.16
N VAL A 102 12.79 -5.81 0.95
CA VAL A 102 11.34 -5.96 0.94
C VAL A 102 10.63 -4.66 1.33
N ALA A 103 9.64 -4.27 0.52
CA ALA A 103 8.72 -3.18 0.80
C ALA A 103 7.36 -3.72 1.25
N LEU A 104 6.98 -3.35 2.46
CA LEU A 104 5.66 -3.61 3.02
C LEU A 104 4.81 -2.35 2.86
N PHE A 105 3.51 -2.49 2.63
CA PHE A 105 2.64 -1.33 2.47
C PHE A 105 1.24 -1.53 3.02
N LYS A 106 0.59 -0.40 3.25
CA LYS A 106 -0.82 -0.26 3.59
C LYS A 106 -1.37 0.96 2.87
N SER A 107 -2.51 0.81 2.21
CA SER A 107 -3.24 1.89 1.55
C SER A 107 -4.69 1.86 1.99
N GLU A 108 -5.19 2.96 2.54
CA GLU A 108 -6.57 3.11 2.99
C GLU A 108 -7.27 4.22 2.19
N ALA A 109 -8.40 3.87 1.57
CA ALA A 109 -9.17 4.78 0.74
C ALA A 109 -10.07 5.63 1.63
N ALA A 110 -10.14 6.92 1.36
CA ALA A 110 -11.10 7.78 2.06
C ALA A 110 -12.56 7.49 1.67
N ARG A 111 -12.81 6.81 0.53
CA ARG A 111 -14.16 6.37 0.13
C ARG A 111 -14.18 4.89 -0.24
N ASN A 112 -15.03 4.13 0.45
CA ASN A 112 -15.31 2.73 0.13
C ASN A 112 -16.36 2.61 -0.97
N THR A 113 -15.99 2.96 -2.20
CA THR A 113 -16.89 2.81 -3.36
C THR A 113 -16.16 1.99 -4.45
N PRO A 114 -16.79 0.96 -5.03
CA PRO A 114 -16.21 0.24 -6.17
C PRO A 114 -16.09 1.17 -7.39
N ASP A 115 -15.14 0.91 -8.29
CA ASP A 115 -14.93 1.75 -9.48
C ASP A 115 -16.01 1.47 -10.54
N PRO A 116 -16.82 2.48 -10.92
CA PRO A 116 -17.69 2.35 -12.07
C PRO A 116 -16.91 2.71 -13.36
N PRO A 117 -17.16 2.04 -14.50
CA PRO A 117 -18.07 0.91 -14.70
C PRO A 117 -17.45 -0.40 -14.17
N PHE A 118 -18.28 -1.22 -13.54
CA PHE A 118 -17.93 -2.55 -13.02
C PHE A 118 -16.93 -3.28 -13.92
N CYS A 119 -15.65 -3.30 -13.53
CA CYS A 119 -14.58 -4.18 -14.01
C CYS A 119 -14.90 -5.04 -15.26
N LEU A 120 -14.97 -4.43 -16.45
CA LEU A 120 -15.21 -5.15 -17.72
C LEU A 120 -13.92 -5.68 -18.36
N THR A 121 -12.76 -5.43 -17.76
CA THR A 121 -11.46 -5.89 -18.27
C THR A 121 -11.08 -7.25 -17.66
N PRO A 122 -10.54 -8.19 -18.47
CA PRO A 122 -9.99 -9.44 -17.95
C PRO A 122 -8.93 -9.15 -16.87
N GLY A 123 -9.06 -9.77 -15.68
CA GLY A 123 -8.18 -9.55 -14.53
C GLY A 123 -8.63 -8.45 -13.55
N CYS A 124 -9.75 -7.77 -13.82
CA CYS A 124 -10.28 -6.75 -12.93
C CYS A 124 -11.04 -7.39 -11.76
N ILE A 125 -10.32 -7.64 -10.66
CA ILE A 125 -10.92 -8.03 -9.39
C ILE A 125 -11.72 -6.82 -8.89
N SER A 126 -12.99 -7.03 -8.53
CA SER A 126 -13.87 -6.04 -7.89
C SER A 126 -13.30 -5.67 -6.51
N GLY A 127 -12.25 -4.86 -6.51
CA GLY A 127 -11.48 -4.48 -5.34
C GLY A 127 -11.52 -2.97 -5.10
N PRO A 128 -11.02 -2.52 -3.94
CA PRO A 128 -10.87 -1.10 -3.66
C PRO A 128 -9.98 -0.46 -4.75
N GLY A 129 -10.37 0.70 -5.29
CA GLY A 129 -9.63 1.40 -6.36
C GLY A 129 -8.17 1.72 -6.01
N ASN A 130 -7.83 1.66 -4.73
CA ASN A 130 -6.47 1.77 -4.21
C ASN A 130 -5.55 0.64 -4.68
N ARG A 131 -6.08 -0.55 -4.96
CA ARG A 131 -5.30 -1.70 -5.43
C ARG A 131 -4.54 -1.36 -6.71
N GLN A 132 -5.27 -0.87 -7.72
CA GLN A 132 -4.67 -0.49 -9.00
C GLN A 132 -3.65 0.65 -8.84
N ARG A 133 -3.88 1.58 -7.91
CA ARG A 133 -2.91 2.65 -7.61
C ARG A 133 -1.62 2.10 -7.02
N MET A 134 -1.72 1.17 -6.07
CA MET A 134 -0.54 0.54 -5.49
C MET A 134 0.21 -0.29 -6.54
N GLU A 135 -0.48 -1.02 -7.40
CA GLU A 135 0.12 -1.75 -8.52
C GLU A 135 0.83 -0.80 -9.51
N ARG A 136 0.21 0.33 -9.88
CA ARG A 136 0.86 1.35 -10.72
C ARG A 136 2.07 2.00 -10.06
N LEU A 137 2.00 2.29 -8.76
CA LEU A 137 3.12 2.84 -7.99
C LEU A 137 4.30 1.86 -7.99
N ARG A 138 4.04 0.57 -7.77
CA ARG A 138 5.04 -0.49 -7.89
C ARG A 138 5.68 -0.51 -9.28
N ASP A 139 4.86 -0.51 -10.33
CA ASP A 139 5.34 -0.58 -11.72
C ASP A 139 6.18 0.65 -12.08
N ALA A 140 5.79 1.83 -11.64
CA ALA A 140 6.55 3.07 -11.84
C ALA A 140 7.90 3.06 -11.09
N LEU A 141 7.95 2.42 -9.93
CA LEU A 141 9.19 2.21 -9.16
C LEU A 141 10.09 1.11 -9.75
N GLY A 142 9.61 0.34 -10.72
CA GLY A 142 10.29 -0.83 -11.25
C GLY A 142 10.44 -1.96 -10.22
N TRP A 143 9.59 -1.97 -9.19
CA TRP A 143 9.61 -2.99 -8.15
C TRP A 143 8.81 -4.21 -8.59
N THR A 144 9.13 -5.36 -8.00
CA THR A 144 8.47 -6.63 -8.36
C THR A 144 7.62 -7.14 -7.20
N VAL A 145 6.65 -7.98 -7.49
CA VAL A 145 5.94 -8.71 -6.44
C VAL A 145 6.89 -9.73 -5.85
N LEU A 146 7.01 -9.74 -4.52
CA LEU A 146 7.66 -10.82 -3.82
C LEU A 146 6.66 -11.97 -3.75
N GLU A 147 6.73 -12.89 -4.71
CA GLU A 147 5.99 -14.15 -4.62
C GLU A 147 6.63 -14.99 -3.52
N THR A 148 5.96 -15.10 -2.38
CA THR A 148 6.36 -16.03 -1.34
C THR A 148 5.87 -17.42 -1.73
N ASP A 149 6.70 -18.46 -1.62
CA ASP A 149 6.30 -19.84 -1.96
C ASP A 149 5.08 -20.35 -1.15
N GLU A 150 4.66 -19.63 -0.10
CA GLU A 150 3.41 -19.83 0.62
C GLU A 150 2.15 -19.61 -0.26
N ASP A 151 2.22 -18.75 -1.29
CA ASP A 151 1.13 -18.47 -2.22
C ASP A 151 0.80 -19.67 -3.15
N LYS A 152 1.62 -20.73 -3.11
CA LYS A 152 1.39 -21.99 -3.83
C LYS A 152 0.76 -23.08 -2.96
N GLN A 153 0.57 -22.83 -1.66
CA GLN A 153 -0.11 -23.78 -0.79
C GLN A 153 -1.63 -23.64 -0.95
N TRP A 154 -2.20 -24.53 -1.77
CA TRP A 154 -3.64 -24.72 -1.86
C TRP A 154 -4.19 -25.14 -0.49
N VAL A 155 -4.79 -24.21 0.26
CA VAL A 155 -5.54 -24.56 1.47
C VAL A 155 -6.94 -24.98 1.05
N GLN A 156 -7.29 -26.26 1.27
CA GLN A 156 -8.66 -26.71 1.12
C GLN A 156 -9.55 -25.94 2.10
N ILE A 157 -10.48 -25.15 1.57
CA ILE A 157 -11.60 -24.64 2.37
C ILE A 157 -12.48 -25.86 2.67
N LEU A 158 -12.28 -26.45 3.84
CA LEU A 158 -13.17 -27.49 4.36
C LEU A 158 -14.57 -26.88 4.49
N LEU A 159 -15.48 -27.26 3.61
CA LEU A 159 -16.91 -27.12 3.82
C LEU A 159 -17.30 -28.08 4.95
N HIS A 160 -17.80 -27.54 6.05
CA HIS A 160 -18.41 -28.30 7.14
C HIS A 160 -19.93 -28.28 6.92
#